data_AF-A0A1Q7WF08-F1
#
_entry.id   AF-A0A1Q7WF08-F1
#
_cell.length_a   1.000
_cell.length_b   1.000
_cell.length_c   1.000
_cell.angle_alpha   90.00
_cell.angle_beta   90.00
_cell.angle_gamma   90.00
#
_symmetry.space_group_name_H-M   'P 1'
#
loop_
_entity.id
_entity.type
_entity.pdbx_description
1 polymer ?
#
loop_
_entity_poly.entity_id
_entity_poly.type
_entity_poly.pdbx_seq_one_letter_code
_entity_poly.pdbx_strand_id
1 'polypeptide(L)'
;MHLDLSTLDAGLPRIKEAPADGGTVELIVRRPAEDEREILTEARLDPVLGLVGDRWSTIVEDDSDRQLTLINTRLVDLVATSRERWSLAGDQLYVDLDLSTANLPVGTLLGVGSAVLEVTAAPHRGCKKFAAR
;
A
#
# COMPACT_ATOMS: atom_id res chain seq x y z
N MET A 1 -16.08 -3.18 -0.73
CA MET A 1 -15.12 -3.76 -1.67
C MET A 1 -15.53 -5.21 -1.73
N HIS A 2 -16.60 -5.48 -2.48
CA HIS A 2 -17.15 -6.82 -2.58
C HIS A 2 -17.42 -7.09 -4.06
N LEU A 3 -16.59 -7.95 -4.64
CA LEU A 3 -16.72 -8.45 -5.99
C LEU A 3 -16.88 -9.96 -5.87
N ASP A 4 -17.62 -10.56 -6.81
CA ASP A 4 -17.64 -12.01 -6.92
C ASP A 4 -16.26 -12.54 -7.35
N LEU A 5 -16.02 -13.83 -7.07
CA LEU A 5 -14.76 -14.48 -7.39
C LEU A 5 -14.43 -14.45 -8.89
N SER A 6 -15.44 -14.54 -9.77
CA SER A 6 -15.20 -14.55 -11.21
C SER A 6 -14.67 -13.22 -11.73
N THR A 7 -15.15 -12.11 -11.16
CA THR A 7 -14.67 -10.76 -11.45
C THR A 7 -13.23 -10.58 -10.94
N LEU A 8 -12.92 -11.10 -9.76
CA LEU A 8 -11.56 -11.07 -9.22
C LEU A 8 -10.58 -11.88 -10.07
N ASP A 9 -10.97 -13.09 -10.46
CA ASP A 9 -10.16 -13.97 -11.30
C ASP A 9 -9.92 -13.35 -12.68
N ALA A 10 -10.94 -12.70 -13.26
CA ALA A 10 -10.82 -11.99 -14.53
C ALA A 10 -9.87 -10.79 -14.49
N GLY A 11 -9.73 -10.13 -13.33
CA GLY A 11 -8.81 -9.01 -13.14
C GLY A 11 -7.36 -9.42 -12.86
N LEU A 12 -7.13 -10.66 -12.44
CA LEU A 12 -5.80 -11.15 -12.04
C LEU A 12 -4.71 -11.03 -13.12
N PRO A 13 -4.96 -11.30 -14.42
CA PRO A 13 -3.94 -11.13 -15.46
C PRO A 13 -3.36 -9.72 -15.49
N ARG A 14 -4.19 -8.68 -15.42
CA ARG A 14 -3.75 -7.28 -15.44
C ARG A 14 -2.88 -6.95 -14.22
N ILE A 15 -3.21 -7.49 -13.05
CA ILE A 15 -2.41 -7.28 -11.82
C ILE A 15 -1.01 -7.90 -12.00
N LYS A 16 -0.93 -9.09 -12.60
CA LYS A 16 0.34 -9.80 -12.86
C LYS A 16 1.24 -9.13 -13.90
N GLU A 17 0.70 -8.23 -14.71
CA GLU A 17 1.46 -7.43 -15.67
C GLU A 17 2.11 -6.18 -15.04
N ALA A 18 1.99 -5.99 -13.71
CA ALA A 18 2.70 -4.91 -13.02
C ALA A 18 4.21 -5.04 -13.26
N PRO A 19 4.93 -3.92 -13.45
CA PRO A 19 6.35 -3.98 -13.77
C PRO A 19 7.14 -4.58 -12.60
N ALA A 20 8.11 -5.43 -12.92
CA ALA A 20 8.95 -6.08 -11.91
C ALA A 20 10.08 -5.18 -11.41
N ASP A 21 10.61 -4.32 -12.29
CA ASP A 21 11.76 -3.45 -12.01
C ASP A 21 11.42 -2.01 -12.39
N GLY A 22 11.29 -1.16 -11.38
CA GLY A 22 10.84 0.22 -11.51
C GLY A 22 9.33 0.36 -11.71
N GLY A 23 8.75 1.39 -11.09
CA GLY A 23 7.33 1.67 -11.12
C GLY A 23 7.02 3.10 -10.72
N THR A 24 5.73 3.42 -10.60
CA THR A 24 5.26 4.75 -10.19
C THR A 24 4.59 4.70 -8.83
N VAL A 25 4.79 5.75 -8.03
CA VAL A 25 3.90 6.05 -6.89
C VAL A 25 2.75 6.87 -7.44
N GLU A 26 1.56 6.29 -7.43
CA GLU A 26 0.34 6.85 -8.03
C GLU A 26 -0.52 7.65 -7.02
N LEU A 27 -0.41 7.31 -5.74
CA LEU A 27 -1.12 7.98 -4.66
C LEU A 27 -0.33 7.84 -3.36
N ILE A 28 -0.27 8.93 -2.60
CA ILE A 28 0.25 8.96 -1.24
C ILE A 28 -0.90 9.32 -0.32
N VAL A 29 -1.11 8.50 0.71
CA VAL A 29 -2.19 8.68 1.68
C VAL A 29 -1.63 8.67 3.09
N ARG A 30 -1.92 9.73 3.85
CA ARG A 30 -1.67 9.81 5.28
C ARG A 30 -2.96 9.49 6.04
N ARG A 31 -2.84 8.76 7.15
CA ARG A 31 -3.96 8.40 8.05
C ARG A 31 -3.74 9.10 9.39
N PRO A 32 -4.11 10.38 9.54
CA PRO A 32 -3.83 11.15 10.76
C PRO A 32 -4.61 10.64 11.99
N ALA A 33 -5.79 10.06 11.77
CA ALA A 33 -6.61 9.46 12.81
C ALA A 33 -7.35 8.22 12.28
N GLU A 34 -8.12 7.56 13.15
CA GLU A 34 -8.99 6.46 12.74
C GLU A 34 -9.98 6.93 11.66
N ASP A 35 -10.10 6.16 10.58
CA ASP A 35 -10.97 6.42 9.42
C ASP A 35 -10.72 7.72 8.63
N GLU A 36 -9.80 8.58 9.06
CA GLU A 36 -9.37 9.74 8.29
C GLU A 36 -8.37 9.37 7.19
N ARG A 37 -8.46 10.08 6.06
CA ARG A 37 -7.56 9.94 4.91
C ARG A 37 -7.22 11.31 4.38
N GLU A 38 -5.94 11.53 4.18
CA GLU A 38 -5.43 12.75 3.56
C GLU A 38 -4.57 12.36 2.36
N ILE A 39 -4.93 12.88 1.19
CA ILE A 39 -4.18 12.65 -0.05
C ILE A 39 -3.09 13.71 -0.15
N LEU A 40 -1.86 13.25 -0.33
CA LEU A 40 -0.68 14.11 -0.40
C LEU A 40 -0.06 14.07 -1.80
N THR A 41 0.48 15.22 -2.22
CA THR A 41 1.35 15.29 -3.41
C THR A 41 2.81 14.95 -3.08
N GLU A 42 3.20 15.08 -1.81
CA GLU A 42 4.54 14.80 -1.29
C GLU A 42 4.43 14.35 0.18
N ALA A 43 5.29 13.43 0.61
CA ALA A 43 5.38 13.02 2.01
C ALA A 43 6.84 12.81 2.43
N ARG A 44 7.08 12.97 3.73
CA ARG A 44 8.36 12.65 4.35
C ARG A 44 8.29 11.29 5.03
N LEU A 45 9.26 10.44 4.73
CA LEU A 45 9.50 9.20 5.45
C LEU A 45 10.63 9.40 6.46
N ASP A 46 10.48 8.79 7.63
CA ASP A 46 11.42 8.85 8.74
C ASP A 46 11.65 7.44 9.31
N PRO A 47 12.90 7.02 9.61
CA PRO A 47 13.19 5.67 10.08
C PRO A 47 12.50 5.30 11.41
N VAL A 48 12.12 6.29 12.22
CA VAL A 48 11.44 6.07 13.50
C VAL A 48 9.95 6.32 13.35
N LEU A 49 9.55 7.41 12.70
CA LEU A 49 8.15 7.84 12.64
C LEU A 49 7.37 7.24 11.46
N GLY A 50 8.03 6.56 10.53
CA GLY A 50 7.42 6.09 9.29
C GLY A 50 6.99 7.26 8.40
N LEU A 51 5.76 7.22 7.86
CA LEU A 51 5.20 8.37 7.17
C LEU A 51 4.84 9.46 8.19
N VAL A 52 5.53 10.60 8.13
CA VAL A 52 5.40 11.67 9.13
C VAL A 52 3.96 12.20 9.20
N GLY A 53 3.38 12.12 10.39
CA GLY A 53 1.99 12.49 10.68
C GLY A 53 0.97 11.37 10.44
N ASP A 54 1.38 10.18 10.00
CA ASP A 54 0.52 9.00 10.04
C ASP A 54 0.37 8.50 11.48
N ARG A 55 -0.85 8.09 11.83
CA ARG A 55 -1.16 7.60 13.17
C ARG A 55 -0.38 6.35 13.55
N TRP A 56 0.17 5.58 12.61
CA TRP A 56 0.95 4.37 12.94
C TRP A 56 1.97 4.64 14.07
N SER A 57 2.71 5.75 13.97
CA SER A 57 3.71 6.16 14.96
C SER A 57 3.17 6.48 16.35
N THR A 58 1.86 6.71 16.50
CA THR A 58 1.22 7.08 17.77
C THR A 58 0.49 5.92 18.44
N ILE A 59 0.19 4.86 17.69
CA ILE A 59 -0.62 3.71 18.18
C ILE A 59 0.16 2.40 18.24
N VAL A 60 1.34 2.33 17.63
CA VAL A 60 2.15 1.12 17.55
C VAL A 60 3.52 1.39 18.16
N GLU A 61 3.76 0.81 19.33
CA GLU A 61 5.09 0.77 19.93
C GLU A 61 5.88 -0.38 19.30
N ASP A 62 7.03 -0.08 18.72
CA ASP A 62 8.10 -1.05 18.37
C ASP A 62 7.75 -2.16 17.34
N ASP A 63 6.87 -1.88 16.36
CA ASP A 63 6.60 -2.79 15.22
C ASP A 63 7.04 -2.15 13.90
N SER A 64 8.36 -2.05 13.70
CA SER A 64 8.97 -1.49 12.49
C SER A 64 8.54 -2.22 11.21
N ASP A 65 8.16 -3.50 11.33
CA ASP A 65 7.74 -4.33 10.20
C ASP A 65 6.49 -3.79 9.49
N ARG A 66 5.72 -2.93 10.16
CA ARG A 66 4.48 -2.34 9.64
C ARG A 66 4.49 -0.81 9.57
N GLN A 67 5.69 -0.23 9.58
CA GLN A 67 5.90 1.22 9.54
C GLN A 67 5.28 1.91 8.33
N LEU A 68 5.26 1.21 7.19
CA LEU A 68 4.75 1.72 5.93
C LEU A 68 4.07 0.59 5.16
N THR A 69 2.88 0.84 4.62
CA THR A 69 2.18 -0.14 3.78
C THR A 69 2.08 0.30 2.33
N LEU A 70 2.27 -0.67 1.43
CA LEU A 70 2.16 -0.54 -0.01
C LEU A 70 0.99 -1.37 -0.53
N ILE A 71 0.30 -0.86 -1.55
CA ILE A 71 -0.70 -1.60 -2.31
C ILE A 71 -0.48 -1.42 -3.80
N ASN A 72 -0.66 -2.51 -4.57
CA ASN A 72 -0.58 -2.46 -6.02
C ASN A 72 -1.78 -1.69 -6.60
N THR A 73 -1.50 -0.76 -7.50
CA THR A 73 -2.51 0.16 -8.06
C THR A 73 -3.53 -0.58 -8.93
N ARG A 74 -3.13 -1.63 -9.62
CA ARG A 74 -4.02 -2.47 -10.44
C ARG A 74 -4.95 -3.31 -9.58
N LEU A 75 -4.46 -3.78 -8.43
CA LEU A 75 -5.28 -4.46 -7.43
C LEU A 75 -6.33 -3.49 -6.85
N VAL A 76 -5.91 -2.29 -6.41
CA VAL A 76 -6.88 -1.35 -5.84
C VAL A 76 -7.88 -0.87 -6.89
N ASP A 77 -7.45 -0.68 -8.14
CA ASP A 77 -8.33 -0.29 -9.25
C ASP A 77 -9.47 -1.30 -9.45
N LEU A 78 -9.13 -2.59 -9.39
CA LEU A 78 -10.10 -3.68 -9.46
C LEU A 78 -11.09 -3.60 -8.30
N VAL A 79 -10.61 -3.55 -7.05
CA VAL A 79 -11.49 -3.76 -5.86
C VAL A 79 -12.19 -2.50 -5.35
N ALA A 80 -11.60 -1.32 -5.57
CA ALA A 80 -12.18 -0.04 -5.16
C ALA A 80 -13.17 0.52 -6.19
N THR A 81 -13.17 -0.01 -7.42
CA THR A 81 -14.06 0.31 -8.56
C THR A 81 -14.01 1.74 -9.10
N SER A 82 -13.42 2.69 -8.36
CA SER A 82 -13.17 4.06 -8.82
C SER A 82 -11.94 4.67 -8.13
N ARG A 83 -11.27 5.62 -8.80
CA ARG A 83 -10.04 6.25 -8.31
C ARG A 83 -10.25 7.01 -7.00
N GLU A 84 -11.40 7.64 -6.83
CA GLU A 84 -11.77 8.42 -5.64
C GLU A 84 -11.86 7.55 -4.39
N ARG A 85 -12.10 6.24 -4.56
CA ARG A 85 -12.24 5.27 -3.47
C ARG A 85 -10.92 4.59 -3.10
N TRP A 86 -9.84 4.81 -3.84
CA TRP A 86 -8.56 4.13 -3.59
C TRP A 86 -8.05 4.34 -2.16
N SER A 87 -8.12 5.58 -1.65
CA SER A 87 -7.68 5.93 -0.29
C SER A 87 -8.40 5.15 0.82
N LEU A 88 -9.59 4.58 0.52
CA LEU A 88 -10.34 3.77 1.47
C LEU A 88 -9.70 2.39 1.73
N ALA A 89 -8.81 1.92 0.84
CA ALA A 89 -8.00 0.72 1.09
C ALA A 89 -7.17 0.84 2.38
N GLY A 90 -6.75 2.06 2.73
CA GLY A 90 -6.07 2.35 3.99
C GLY A 90 -4.57 2.09 3.96
N ASP A 91 -3.99 1.97 2.78
CA ASP A 91 -2.56 1.94 2.56
C ASP A 91 -1.93 3.33 2.52
N GLN A 92 -0.60 3.41 2.69
CA GLN A 92 0.11 4.69 2.66
C GLN A 92 0.65 5.01 1.26
N LEU A 93 1.22 4.02 0.57
CA LEU A 93 1.74 4.17 -0.79
C LEU A 93 1.01 3.26 -1.78
N TYR A 94 0.53 3.83 -2.86
CA TYR A 94 -0.14 3.10 -3.94
C TYR A 94 0.82 3.08 -5.13
N VAL A 95 1.29 1.90 -5.50
CA VAL A 95 2.37 1.75 -6.48
C VAL A 95 1.97 0.86 -7.65
N ASP A 96 2.35 1.23 -8.89
CA ASP A 96 2.32 0.31 -10.03
C ASP A 96 3.64 -0.45 -10.08
N LEU A 97 3.74 -1.52 -9.29
CA LEU A 97 4.91 -2.39 -9.17
C LEU A 97 4.44 -3.81 -8.80
N ASP A 98 5.11 -4.84 -9.30
CA ASP A 98 4.88 -6.21 -8.85
C ASP A 98 5.32 -6.36 -7.38
N LEU A 99 4.34 -6.43 -6.48
CA LEU A 99 4.54 -6.62 -5.05
C LEU A 99 4.55 -8.10 -4.62
N SER A 100 4.64 -9.03 -5.58
CA SER A 100 4.69 -10.45 -5.29
C SER A 100 5.94 -10.81 -4.48
N THR A 101 5.85 -11.85 -3.65
CA THR A 101 6.99 -12.36 -2.89
C THR A 101 8.10 -12.94 -3.77
N ALA A 102 7.78 -13.26 -5.03
CA ALA A 102 8.76 -13.71 -6.01
C ALA A 102 9.62 -12.54 -6.52
N ASN A 103 9.00 -11.37 -6.74
CA ASN A 103 9.69 -10.16 -7.17
C ASN A 103 10.36 -9.43 -6.01
N LEU A 104 9.66 -9.34 -4.87
CA LEU A 104 10.08 -8.63 -3.67
C LEU A 104 10.17 -9.57 -2.46
N PRO A 105 11.21 -10.42 -2.39
CA PRO A 105 11.47 -11.22 -1.19
C PRO A 105 11.79 -10.32 0.02
N VAL A 106 11.65 -10.87 1.22
CA VAL A 106 12.04 -10.20 2.47
C VAL A 106 13.49 -9.75 2.41
N GLY A 107 13.77 -8.54 2.89
CA GLY A 107 15.09 -7.88 2.83
C GLY A 107 15.36 -7.14 1.52
N THR A 108 14.43 -7.16 0.56
CA THR A 108 14.57 -6.35 -0.67
C THR A 108 14.57 -4.87 -0.34
N LEU A 109 15.52 -4.13 -0.93
CA LEU A 109 15.60 -2.68 -0.80
C LEU A 109 14.95 -2.00 -2.00
N LEU A 110 13.99 -1.11 -1.74
CA LEU A 110 13.25 -0.35 -2.75
C LEU A 110 13.54 1.15 -2.61
N GLY A 111 14.05 1.76 -3.68
CA GLY A 111 14.16 3.21 -3.76
C GLY A 111 12.80 3.85 -4.04
N VAL A 112 12.38 4.78 -3.20
CA VAL A 112 11.16 5.58 -3.39
C VAL A 112 11.49 7.05 -3.17
N GLY A 113 11.60 7.80 -4.27
CA GLY A 113 12.13 9.16 -4.22
C GLY A 113 13.56 9.15 -3.65
N SER A 114 13.77 9.89 -2.55
CA SER A 114 15.05 9.90 -1.81
C SER A 114 15.12 8.89 -0.66
N ALA A 115 14.04 8.15 -0.39
CA ALA A 115 13.99 7.15 0.67
C ALA A 115 14.32 5.75 0.14
N VAL A 116 14.77 4.89 1.06
CA VAL A 116 14.94 3.45 0.82
C VAL A 116 14.04 2.70 1.79
N LEU A 117 13.20 1.82 1.26
CA LEU A 117 12.33 0.93 2.02
C LEU A 117 12.94 -0.47 2.04
N GLU A 118 12.76 -1.20 3.14
CA GLU A 118 13.08 -2.62 3.23
C GLU A 118 11.78 -3.44 3.31
N VAL A 119 11.69 -4.50 2.51
CA VAL A 119 10.55 -5.43 2.57
C VAL A 119 10.67 -6.31 3.80
N THR A 120 9.68 -6.23 4.69
CA THR A 120 9.66 -6.94 5.97
C THR A 120 9.00 -8.32 5.85
N ALA A 121 9.19 -9.17 6.86
CA ALA A 121 8.63 -10.53 6.85
C ALA A 121 7.12 -10.55 7.14
N ALA A 122 6.59 -9.56 7.84
CA ALA A 122 5.19 -9.50 8.23
C ALA A 122 4.29 -9.28 7.00
N PRO A 123 3.38 -10.22 6.66
CA PRO A 123 2.51 -10.04 5.51
C PRO A 123 1.47 -8.94 5.78
N HIS A 124 1.30 -8.03 4.82
CA HIS A 124 0.18 -7.09 4.82
C HIS A 124 -1.10 -7.81 4.38
N ARG A 125 -1.99 -8.09 5.34
CA ARG A 125 -3.24 -8.85 5.11
C ARG A 125 -4.43 -7.90 5.10
N GLY A 126 -5.39 -8.18 4.21
CA GLY A 126 -6.68 -7.49 4.20
C GLY A 126 -7.40 -7.61 5.55
N CYS A 127 -8.01 -6.52 6.00
CA CYS A 127 -8.72 -6.45 7.28
C CYS A 127 -10.25 -6.34 7.09
N LYS A 128 -11.02 -6.53 8.17
CA LYS A 128 -12.49 -6.38 8.13
C LYS A 128 -12.93 -5.01 7.63
N LYS A 129 -12.19 -3.94 7.95
CA LYS A 129 -12.47 -2.60 7.46
C LYS A 129 -12.32 -2.53 5.94
N PHE A 130 -11.25 -3.08 5.38
CA PHE A 130 -11.04 -3.15 3.93
C PHE A 130 -12.24 -3.81 3.22
N ALA A 131 -12.72 -4.95 3.72
CA ALA A 131 -13.89 -5.64 3.15
C ALA A 131 -15.18 -4.81 3.26
N ALA A 132 -15.36 -4.09 4.38
CA ALA A 132 -16.54 -3.28 4.67
C ALA A 132 -16.60 -1.96 3.88
N ARG A 133 -15.48 -1.49 3.31
CA ARG A 133 -15.38 -0.16 2.67
C ARG A 133 -15.90 -0.12 1.25
#